data_AF-A0A945I0E0-F1
#
_entry.id   AF-A0A945I0E0-F1
#
_cell.length_a   1.000
_cell.length_b   1.000
_cell.length_c   1.000
_cell.angle_alpha   90.00
_cell.angle_beta   90.00
_cell.angle_gamma   90.00
#
_symmetry.space_group_name_H-M   'P 1'
#
loop_
_entity.id
_entity.type
_entity.pdbx_description
1 polymer ?
#
loop_
_entity_poly.entity_id
_entity_poly.type
_entity_poly.pdbx_seq_one_letter_code
_entity_poly.pdbx_strand_id
1 'polypeptide(L)'
;MIEVVLEKLSANKISKLQKTATPQISLLRDIEKQKINTHNNIYRNILPVIDDSLELQVSSFDNDNYYDDGYTFFRSNLDNIGYQDKSITISLEKIDIEYFLIKLNYGYGAGFETEIIDLDYKSFETDKLNFNSTFLFEKYNQVLHSLSLNYLNLEDLGRNKFEILKTELFLVKSNKRLKQLDLSTKILDQVKIIDTISFN
;
A
#
# COMPACT_ATOMS: atom_id res chain seq x y z
N MET A 1 1.46 8.61 3.30
CA MET A 1 1.40 7.33 2.53
C MET A 1 1.04 6.16 3.44
N ILE A 2 0.52 5.08 2.86
CA ILE A 2 0.21 3.82 3.58
C ILE A 2 0.86 2.65 2.83
N GLU A 3 1.64 1.85 3.52
CA GLU A 3 2.05 0.54 3.06
C GLU A 3 1.08 -0.52 3.59
N VAL A 4 0.50 -1.29 2.67
CA VAL A 4 -0.36 -2.44 2.96
C VAL A 4 0.43 -3.71 2.75
N VAL A 5 0.64 -4.47 3.83
CA VAL A 5 1.31 -5.78 3.79
C VAL A 5 0.34 -6.86 4.25
N LEU A 6 0.17 -7.91 3.46
CA LEU A 6 -0.45 -9.13 3.91
C LEU A 6 0.62 -10.20 4.10
N GLU A 7 0.57 -10.88 5.24
CA GLU A 7 1.51 -11.92 5.58
C GLU A 7 0.82 -13.22 6.00
N LYS A 8 1.28 -14.32 5.42
CA LYS A 8 0.83 -15.65 5.84
C LYS A 8 1.49 -16.03 7.18
N LEU A 9 0.68 -16.42 8.15
CA LEU A 9 1.18 -16.96 9.41
C LEU A 9 1.47 -18.47 9.27
N SER A 10 2.60 -18.91 9.83
CA SER A 10 2.96 -20.33 9.84
C SER A 10 2.18 -21.09 10.92
N ALA A 11 1.99 -22.40 10.72
CA ALA A 11 1.28 -23.28 11.68
C ALA A 11 1.85 -23.19 13.12
N ASN A 12 3.17 -23.01 13.26
CA ASN A 12 3.82 -22.84 14.56
C ASN A 12 3.47 -21.51 15.25
N LYS A 13 3.20 -20.44 14.48
CA LYS A 13 2.74 -19.15 15.02
C LYS A 13 1.26 -19.25 15.42
N ILE A 14 0.47 -19.98 14.65
CA ILE A 14 -0.94 -20.27 14.94
C ILE A 14 -1.08 -21.16 16.19
N SER A 15 -0.21 -22.14 16.40
CA SER A 15 -0.27 -22.99 17.59
C SER A 15 0.02 -22.23 18.90
N LYS A 16 0.78 -21.13 18.84
CA LYS A 16 0.92 -20.19 19.97
C LYS A 16 -0.40 -19.47 20.30
N LEU A 17 -1.27 -19.23 19.32
CA LEU A 17 -2.62 -18.67 19.51
C LEU A 17 -3.61 -19.66 20.14
N GLN A 18 -3.28 -20.95 20.24
CA GLN A 18 -4.23 -21.98 20.70
C GLN A 18 -3.87 -22.55 22.08
N LYS A 19 -2.68 -22.25 22.62
CA LYS A 19 -2.14 -22.91 23.82
C LYS A 19 -2.26 -22.11 25.14
N THR A 20 -2.74 -20.88 25.12
CA THR A 20 -2.92 -20.06 26.33
C THR A 20 -4.39 -19.71 26.53
N ALA A 21 -4.89 -19.75 27.77
CA ALA A 21 -6.29 -19.45 28.10
C ALA A 21 -6.70 -17.99 27.80
N THR A 22 -5.73 -17.13 27.46
CA THR A 22 -5.90 -15.74 27.01
C THR A 22 -5.08 -15.57 25.71
N PRO A 23 -5.56 -16.04 24.55
CA PRO A 23 -4.68 -16.37 23.42
C PRO A 23 -4.41 -15.28 22.38
N GLN A 24 -5.05 -14.12 22.49
CA GLN A 24 -5.03 -13.12 21.40
C GLN A 24 -3.98 -12.03 21.67
N ILE A 25 -3.95 -11.53 22.90
CA ILE A 25 -3.14 -10.39 23.34
C ILE A 25 -1.61 -10.64 23.24
N SER A 26 -1.13 -11.89 23.24
CA SER A 26 0.32 -12.17 23.26
C SER A 26 1.01 -12.14 21.88
N LEU A 27 0.34 -12.57 20.80
CA LEU A 27 1.02 -12.73 19.49
C LEU A 27 1.36 -11.38 18.87
N LEU A 28 0.37 -10.47 18.79
CA LEU A 28 0.58 -9.15 18.19
C LEU A 28 1.59 -8.32 19.00
N ARG A 29 1.59 -8.44 20.33
CA ARG A 29 2.59 -7.84 21.22
C ARG A 29 3.99 -8.42 21.03
N ASP A 30 4.10 -9.71 20.78
CA ASP A 30 5.40 -10.33 20.47
C ASP A 30 5.91 -9.94 19.08
N ILE A 31 5.02 -9.70 18.10
CA ILE A 31 5.38 -9.16 16.78
C ILE A 31 5.81 -7.70 16.91
N GLU A 32 5.05 -6.85 17.61
CA GLU A 32 5.39 -5.46 17.94
C GLU A 32 6.80 -5.37 18.56
N LYS A 33 7.08 -6.22 19.56
CA LYS A 33 8.38 -6.26 20.25
C LYS A 33 9.47 -6.98 19.45
N GLN A 34 9.24 -7.29 18.17
CA GLN A 34 10.16 -8.00 17.27
C GLN A 34 10.66 -9.36 17.81
N LYS A 35 9.93 -9.96 18.76
CA LYS A 35 10.25 -11.31 19.28
C LYS A 35 9.86 -12.39 18.27
N ILE A 36 8.95 -12.07 17.35
CA ILE A 36 8.52 -12.95 16.27
C ILE A 36 8.65 -12.20 14.94
N ASN A 37 9.61 -12.62 14.15
CA ASN A 37 9.78 -12.13 12.79
C ASN A 37 8.74 -12.75 11.85
N THR A 38 8.04 -11.91 11.09
CA THR A 38 7.12 -12.31 10.02
C THR A 38 7.62 -11.69 8.72
N HIS A 39 7.91 -12.53 7.71
CA HIS A 39 8.45 -12.10 6.42
C HIS A 39 7.80 -12.82 5.24
N ASN A 40 6.73 -13.59 5.49
CA ASN A 40 6.03 -14.34 4.45
C ASN A 40 4.98 -13.45 3.79
N ASN A 41 5.44 -12.41 3.12
CA ASN A 41 4.60 -11.44 2.43
C ASN A 41 3.93 -12.14 1.24
N ILE A 42 2.61 -12.13 1.24
CA ILE A 42 1.79 -12.61 0.10
C ILE A 42 1.32 -11.45 -0.76
N TYR A 43 1.30 -10.25 -0.18
CA TYR A 43 1.05 -8.99 -0.87
C TYR A 43 1.77 -7.88 -0.13
N ARG A 44 2.31 -6.93 -0.89
CA ARG A 44 2.91 -5.70 -0.38
C ARG A 44 2.68 -4.62 -1.42
N ASN A 45 2.11 -3.50 -1.00
CA ASN A 45 1.96 -2.35 -1.88
C ASN A 45 2.07 -1.06 -1.06
N ILE A 46 2.70 -0.05 -1.63
CA ILE A 46 2.84 1.28 -1.05
C ILE A 46 1.89 2.19 -1.82
N LEU A 47 0.97 2.82 -1.09
CA LEU A 47 -0.11 3.60 -1.67
C LEU A 47 -0.02 5.04 -1.15
N PRO A 48 0.23 6.03 -2.02
CA PRO A 48 0.14 7.43 -1.64
C PRO A 48 -1.24 7.73 -1.08
N VAL A 49 -1.29 8.46 0.03
CA VAL A 49 -2.55 8.92 0.62
C VAL A 49 -2.93 10.21 -0.08
N ILE A 50 -4.18 10.31 -0.51
CA ILE A 50 -4.75 11.52 -1.10
C ILE A 50 -5.30 12.37 0.05
N ASP A 51 -4.52 13.38 0.43
CA ASP A 51 -4.86 14.43 1.37
C ASP A 51 -4.24 15.76 0.91
N ASP A 52 -4.44 16.83 1.68
CA ASP A 52 -3.94 18.17 1.35
C ASP A 52 -2.41 18.27 1.25
N SER A 53 -1.68 17.27 1.76
CA SER A 53 -0.21 17.20 1.70
C SER A 53 0.31 16.44 0.49
N LEU A 54 -0.56 15.77 -0.27
CA LEU A 54 -0.15 15.01 -1.45
C LEU A 54 0.20 15.94 -2.60
N GLU A 55 1.40 15.76 -3.13
CA GLU A 55 1.91 16.54 -4.24
C GLU A 55 2.52 15.63 -5.30
N LEU A 56 2.18 15.90 -6.56
CA LEU A 56 2.84 15.34 -7.72
C LEU A 56 3.88 16.32 -8.25
N GLN A 57 5.09 15.81 -8.46
CA GLN A 57 6.19 16.54 -9.09
C GLN A 57 6.59 15.82 -10.38
N VAL A 58 6.85 16.58 -11.44
CA VAL A 58 7.42 16.06 -12.68
C VAL A 58 8.67 16.86 -13.00
N SER A 59 9.75 16.13 -13.17
CA SER A 59 11.09 16.67 -13.40
C SER A 59 11.66 16.11 -14.69
N SER A 60 12.30 16.97 -15.46
CA SER A 60 13.09 16.59 -16.63
C SER A 60 14.53 16.37 -16.21
N PHE A 61 15.16 15.33 -16.74
CA PHE A 61 16.59 15.08 -16.59
C PHE A 61 17.23 14.95 -17.98
N ASP A 62 18.41 15.52 -18.16
CA ASP A 62 19.25 15.35 -19.33
C ASP A 62 20.09 14.08 -19.16
N ASN A 63 19.74 13.06 -19.95
CA ASN A 63 20.42 11.75 -19.90
C ASN A 63 21.91 11.82 -20.27
N ASP A 64 22.34 12.86 -20.99
CA ASP A 64 23.74 13.03 -21.40
C ASP A 64 24.57 13.83 -20.37
N ASN A 65 23.95 14.35 -19.32
CA ASN A 65 24.61 15.13 -18.28
C ASN A 65 24.56 14.42 -16.93
N TYR A 66 25.67 13.76 -16.57
CA TYR A 66 25.84 13.07 -15.29
C TYR A 66 25.67 13.97 -14.05
N TYR A 67 25.84 15.29 -14.20
CA TYR A 67 25.66 16.26 -13.12
C TYR A 67 24.33 17.02 -13.20
N ASP A 68 23.39 16.56 -14.02
CA ASP A 68 22.07 17.18 -14.05
C ASP A 68 21.32 16.88 -12.75
N ASP A 69 21.03 17.94 -12.01
CA ASP A 69 20.19 17.89 -10.82
C ASP A 69 18.69 17.75 -11.18
N GLY A 70 18.36 17.86 -12.47
CA GLY A 70 17.01 17.84 -13.00
C GLY A 70 16.29 19.17 -12.84
N TYR A 71 15.30 19.40 -13.70
CA TYR A 71 14.45 20.57 -13.67
C TYR A 71 12.99 20.18 -13.43
N THR A 72 12.46 20.52 -12.25
CA THR A 72 11.03 20.37 -11.95
C THR A 72 10.24 21.48 -12.62
N PHE A 73 9.43 21.10 -13.62
CA PHE A 73 8.63 22.04 -14.41
C PHE A 73 7.13 21.95 -14.11
N PHE A 74 6.69 20.91 -13.42
CA PHE A 74 5.31 20.74 -12.98
C PHE A 74 5.26 20.29 -11.52
N ARG A 75 4.38 20.94 -10.75
CA ARG A 75 4.13 20.68 -9.33
C ARG A 75 2.67 21.01 -9.02
N SER A 76 1.91 20.04 -8.54
CA SER A 76 0.49 20.23 -8.21
C SER A 76 -0.01 19.20 -7.21
N ASN A 77 -1.00 19.60 -6.41
CA ASN A 77 -1.88 18.68 -5.72
C ASN A 77 -2.78 17.94 -6.74
N LEU A 78 -3.45 16.86 -6.32
CA LEU A 78 -4.27 16.04 -7.22
C LEU A 78 -5.63 16.63 -7.58
N ASP A 79 -6.05 17.74 -6.97
CA ASP A 79 -7.40 18.32 -7.13
C ASP A 79 -7.78 18.65 -8.58
N ASN A 80 -6.78 18.90 -9.43
CA ASN A 80 -6.96 19.29 -10.84
C ASN A 80 -6.70 18.14 -11.83
N ILE A 81 -6.55 16.90 -11.35
CA ILE A 81 -6.24 15.72 -12.18
C ILE A 81 -7.47 14.81 -12.23
N GLY A 82 -7.80 14.31 -13.44
CA GLY A 82 -8.91 13.39 -13.63
C GLY A 82 -8.72 12.09 -12.83
N TYR A 83 -9.79 11.62 -12.18
CA TYR A 83 -9.72 10.37 -11.39
C TYR A 83 -10.92 9.46 -11.59
N GLN A 84 -10.68 8.18 -11.33
CA GLN A 84 -11.72 7.14 -11.25
C GLN A 84 -11.59 6.40 -9.92
N ASP A 85 -12.74 6.01 -9.37
CA ASP A 85 -12.78 5.05 -8.27
C ASP A 85 -12.60 3.64 -8.84
N LYS A 86 -11.57 2.92 -8.39
CA LYS A 86 -11.32 1.54 -8.78
C LYS A 86 -10.94 0.69 -7.58
N SER A 87 -11.59 -0.48 -7.50
CA SER A 87 -11.33 -1.44 -6.43
C SER A 87 -9.93 -2.05 -6.53
N ILE A 88 -9.25 -2.22 -5.40
CA ILE A 88 -8.00 -2.98 -5.31
C ILE A 88 -8.30 -4.37 -4.73
N THR A 89 -8.19 -5.42 -5.55
CA THR A 89 -8.43 -6.80 -5.11
C THR A 89 -7.15 -7.63 -5.09
N ILE A 90 -6.89 -8.32 -3.99
CA ILE A 90 -5.78 -9.25 -3.81
C ILE A 90 -6.30 -10.67 -4.03
N SER A 91 -5.75 -11.38 -5.01
CA SER A 91 -6.06 -12.80 -5.21
C SER A 91 -5.40 -13.68 -4.15
N LEU A 92 -6.21 -14.50 -3.47
CA LEU A 92 -5.79 -15.48 -2.46
C LEU A 92 -5.97 -16.92 -2.94
N GLU A 93 -6.52 -17.14 -4.14
CA GLU A 93 -6.93 -18.46 -4.66
C GLU A 93 -5.80 -19.52 -4.69
N LYS A 94 -4.54 -19.07 -4.74
CA LYS A 94 -3.37 -19.94 -4.81
C LYS A 94 -2.81 -20.31 -3.44
N ILE A 95 -3.39 -19.80 -2.35
CA ILE A 95 -2.82 -19.94 -1.01
C ILE A 95 -3.92 -20.36 -0.03
N ASP A 96 -3.80 -21.58 0.50
CA ASP A 96 -4.62 -21.98 1.66
C ASP A 96 -4.12 -21.20 2.89
N ILE A 97 -4.94 -20.27 3.36
CA ILE A 97 -4.65 -19.35 4.45
C ILE A 97 -5.83 -19.37 5.41
N GLU A 98 -5.71 -20.10 6.52
CA GLU A 98 -6.68 -19.99 7.61
C GLU A 98 -6.46 -18.70 8.42
N TYR A 99 -5.20 -18.30 8.62
CA TYR A 99 -4.83 -17.09 9.36
C TYR A 99 -3.77 -16.28 8.62
N PHE A 100 -3.96 -14.97 8.60
CA PHE A 100 -2.99 -14.03 8.07
C PHE A 100 -2.96 -12.75 8.91
N LEU A 101 -1.90 -12.00 8.72
CA LEU A 101 -1.72 -10.69 9.30
C LEU A 101 -1.90 -9.65 8.20
N ILE A 102 -2.63 -8.58 8.51
CA ILE A 102 -2.61 -7.35 7.70
C ILE A 102 -1.82 -6.33 8.51
N LYS A 103 -0.81 -5.74 7.88
CA LYS A 103 -0.05 -4.61 8.41
C LYS A 103 -0.39 -3.37 7.59
N LEU A 104 -0.76 -2.30 8.27
CA LEU A 104 -0.88 -0.97 7.69
C LEU A 104 0.21 -0.10 8.31
N ASN A 105 1.23 0.23 7.53
CA ASN A 105 2.30 1.11 7.97
C ASN A 105 2.06 2.50 7.39
N TYR A 106 1.79 3.45 8.27
CA TYR A 106 1.56 4.85 7.93
C TYR A 106 2.89 5.60 8.02
N GLY A 107 3.15 6.42 7.03
CA GLY A 107 4.42 7.13 6.93
C GLY A 107 4.37 8.36 6.04
N TYR A 108 5.54 8.95 5.85
CA TYR A 108 5.77 10.07 4.96
C TYR A 108 6.92 9.77 4.00
N GLY A 109 6.91 10.40 2.83
CA GLY A 109 7.91 10.19 1.79
C GLY A 109 7.31 10.02 0.39
N ALA A 110 8.13 9.54 -0.54
CA ALA A 110 7.74 9.25 -1.91
C ALA A 110 7.06 7.87 -1.98
N GLY A 111 5.79 7.85 -2.38
CA GLY A 111 5.00 6.61 -2.49
C GLY A 111 4.79 6.11 -3.92
N PHE A 112 5.26 6.85 -4.92
CA PHE A 112 5.24 6.47 -6.33
C PHE A 112 6.36 7.23 -7.04
N GLU A 113 7.21 6.53 -7.78
CA GLU A 113 8.24 7.14 -8.63
C GLU A 113 8.28 6.39 -9.96
N THR A 114 8.32 7.13 -11.07
CA THR A 114 8.35 6.55 -12.42
C THR A 114 9.25 7.37 -13.32
N GLU A 115 9.76 6.74 -14.38
CA GLU A 115 10.56 7.37 -15.42
C GLU A 115 9.87 7.17 -16.76
N ILE A 116 9.72 8.26 -17.51
CA ILE A 116 9.21 8.22 -18.88
C ILE A 116 10.37 8.56 -19.80
N ILE A 117 10.79 7.59 -20.60
CA ILE A 117 11.87 7.76 -21.58
C ILE A 117 11.24 8.28 -22.89
N ASP A 118 12.03 9.04 -23.67
CA ASP A 118 11.65 9.55 -24.99
C ASP A 118 10.45 10.52 -25.00
N LEU A 119 10.14 11.14 -23.86
CA LEU A 119 9.17 12.22 -23.75
C LEU A 119 9.87 13.53 -23.39
N ASP A 120 9.85 14.50 -24.31
CA ASP A 120 10.28 15.87 -24.00
C ASP A 120 9.28 16.47 -22.98
N TYR A 121 9.80 17.02 -21.89
CA TYR A 121 9.00 17.66 -20.85
C TYR A 121 8.09 18.78 -21.39
N LYS A 122 8.47 19.44 -22.48
CA LYS A 122 7.64 20.47 -23.14
C LYS A 122 6.36 19.90 -23.75
N SER A 123 6.31 18.60 -24.00
CA SER A 123 5.15 17.88 -24.51
C SER A 123 4.30 17.28 -23.38
N PHE A 124 4.64 17.54 -22.11
CA PHE A 124 3.85 17.07 -20.98
C PHE A 124 2.54 17.85 -20.88
N GLU A 125 1.44 17.13 -21.05
CA GLU A 125 0.08 17.65 -20.97
C GLU A 125 -0.60 17.17 -19.68
N THR A 126 -0.89 18.10 -18.77
CA THR A 126 -1.44 17.79 -17.44
C THR A 126 -2.84 17.20 -17.51
N ASP A 127 -3.65 17.62 -18.48
CA ASP A 127 -5.00 17.12 -18.74
C ASP A 127 -5.01 15.67 -19.24
N LYS A 128 -3.86 15.15 -19.64
CA LYS A 128 -3.68 13.74 -20.02
C LYS A 128 -3.30 12.84 -18.86
N LEU A 129 -2.99 13.41 -17.71
CA LEU A 129 -2.71 12.65 -16.51
C LEU A 129 -4.03 12.19 -15.87
N ASN A 130 -4.10 10.91 -15.54
CA ASN A 130 -5.25 10.31 -14.88
C ASN A 130 -4.77 9.35 -13.80
N PHE A 131 -5.49 9.26 -12.68
CA PHE A 131 -5.20 8.30 -11.63
C PHE A 131 -6.43 7.48 -11.23
N ASN A 132 -6.18 6.32 -10.65
CA ASN A 132 -7.21 5.56 -9.97
C ASN A 132 -6.98 5.64 -8.47
N SER A 133 -8.08 5.80 -7.74
CA SER A 133 -8.07 5.87 -6.28
C SER A 133 -9.13 4.96 -5.68
N THR A 134 -8.98 4.69 -4.39
CA THR A 134 -10.00 4.01 -3.59
C THR A 134 -9.85 4.41 -2.13
N PHE A 135 -10.93 4.35 -1.36
CA PHE A 135 -10.84 4.31 0.10
C PHE A 135 -10.34 2.94 0.54
N LEU A 136 -9.32 2.89 1.39
CA LEU A 136 -8.89 1.63 1.99
C LEU A 136 -9.91 1.17 3.04
N PHE A 137 -10.33 -0.09 2.94
CA PHE A 137 -11.33 -0.80 3.72
C PHE A 137 -12.58 0.03 4.09
N GLU A 138 -13.08 0.86 3.17
CA GLU A 138 -14.25 1.74 3.35
C GLU A 138 -14.19 2.72 4.55
N LYS A 139 -13.04 2.85 5.22
CA LYS A 139 -12.90 3.62 6.47
C LYS A 139 -11.59 4.37 6.61
N TYR A 140 -10.54 3.93 5.93
CA TYR A 140 -9.23 4.55 6.00
C TYR A 140 -9.11 5.64 4.93
N ASN A 141 -7.88 6.15 4.79
CA ASN A 141 -7.55 7.18 3.82
C ASN A 141 -7.91 6.76 2.39
N GLN A 142 -8.32 7.74 1.58
CA GLN A 142 -8.33 7.59 0.14
C GLN A 142 -6.88 7.47 -0.33
N VAL A 143 -6.61 6.49 -1.18
CA VAL A 143 -5.26 6.22 -1.66
C VAL A 143 -5.22 6.16 -3.18
N LEU A 144 -4.12 6.64 -3.74
CA LEU A 144 -3.78 6.44 -5.14
C LEU A 144 -3.17 5.05 -5.29
N HIS A 145 -3.56 4.31 -6.34
CA HIS A 145 -2.98 2.98 -6.58
C HIS A 145 -2.56 2.74 -8.04
N SER A 146 -2.83 3.69 -8.94
CA SER A 146 -2.23 3.70 -10.28
C SER A 146 -2.32 5.09 -10.88
N LEU A 147 -1.33 5.42 -11.72
CA LEU A 147 -1.22 6.66 -12.45
C LEU A 147 -1.04 6.34 -13.93
N SER A 148 -1.57 7.17 -14.81
CA SER A 148 -1.44 7.03 -16.25
C SER A 148 -1.27 8.40 -16.90
N LEU A 149 -0.45 8.45 -17.94
CA LEU A 149 -0.28 9.63 -18.78
C LEU A 149 -0.73 9.25 -20.20
N ASN A 150 -1.75 9.93 -20.73
CA ASN A 150 -2.46 9.50 -21.94
C ASN A 150 -3.01 8.08 -21.78
N TYR A 151 -2.55 7.15 -22.62
CA TYR A 151 -2.90 5.73 -22.59
C TYR A 151 -1.80 4.87 -21.94
N LEU A 152 -0.72 5.49 -21.46
CA LEU A 152 0.40 4.81 -20.83
C LEU A 152 0.14 4.70 -19.32
N ASN A 153 -0.03 3.47 -18.85
CA ASN A 153 0.02 3.20 -17.41
C ASN A 153 1.46 3.39 -16.93
N LEU A 154 1.63 4.19 -15.89
CA LEU A 154 2.92 4.47 -15.30
C LEU A 154 3.22 3.40 -14.25
N GLU A 155 4.35 2.73 -14.40
CA GLU A 155 4.81 1.71 -13.46
C GLU A 155 5.66 2.35 -12.36
N ASP A 156 5.36 2.00 -11.11
CA ASP A 156 6.19 2.40 -9.98
C ASP A 156 7.52 1.63 -10.03
N LEU A 157 8.62 2.36 -10.02
CA LEU A 157 9.97 1.82 -9.99
C LEU A 157 10.36 1.28 -8.61
N GLY A 158 9.53 1.49 -7.59
CA GLY A 158 9.75 0.98 -6.24
C GLY A 158 10.94 1.64 -5.55
N ARG A 159 11.40 2.79 -6.04
CA ARG A 159 12.45 3.63 -5.44
C ARG A 159 11.94 4.49 -4.27
N ASN A 160 10.72 4.21 -3.84
CA ASN A 160 10.02 4.84 -2.73
C ASN A 160 10.91 4.96 -1.49
N LYS A 161 11.18 6.20 -1.07
CA LYS A 161 11.82 6.52 0.20
C LYS A 161 10.73 6.89 1.18
N PHE A 162 10.56 6.07 2.21
CA PHE A 162 9.55 6.33 3.23
C PHE A 162 10.04 5.99 4.63
N GLU A 163 9.52 6.75 5.58
CA GLU A 163 9.71 6.49 7.00
C GLU A 163 8.38 6.15 7.65
N ILE A 164 8.36 5.07 8.43
CA ILE A 164 7.17 4.58 9.13
C ILE A 164 7.03 5.36 10.43
N LEU A 165 5.86 5.96 10.64
CA LEU A 165 5.49 6.69 11.86
C LEU A 165 4.57 5.88 12.77
N LYS A 166 3.74 5.03 12.17
CA LYS A 166 2.72 4.25 12.87
C LYS A 166 2.48 2.95 12.13
N THR A 167 2.35 1.87 12.89
CA THR A 167 1.96 0.56 12.40
C THR A 167 0.64 0.15 13.04
N GLU A 168 -0.29 -0.34 12.23
CA GLU A 168 -1.48 -1.05 12.68
C GLU A 168 -1.41 -2.50 12.21
N LEU A 169 -1.64 -3.43 13.13
CA LEU A 169 -1.64 -4.86 12.86
C LEU A 169 -3.03 -5.44 13.11
N PHE A 170 -3.51 -6.24 12.17
CA PHE A 170 -4.76 -6.97 12.27
C PHE A 170 -4.48 -8.45 12.14
N LEU A 171 -4.74 -9.21 13.22
CA LEU A 171 -4.75 -10.65 13.15
C LEU A 171 -6.08 -11.11 12.59
N VAL A 172 -6.04 -11.79 11.45
CA VAL A 172 -7.24 -12.15 10.70
C VAL A 172 -7.39 -13.66 10.62
N LYS A 173 -8.61 -14.14 10.86
CA LYS A 173 -9.06 -15.47 10.46
C LYS A 173 -9.82 -15.37 9.14
N SER A 174 -9.29 -16.03 8.13
CA SER A 174 -9.94 -16.17 6.84
C SER A 174 -11.14 -17.12 6.94
N ASN A 175 -12.17 -16.87 6.15
CA ASN A 175 -13.17 -17.89 5.86
C ASN A 175 -12.56 -18.89 4.85
N LYS A 176 -12.79 -20.20 4.99
CA LYS A 176 -12.24 -21.25 4.10
C LYS A 176 -12.58 -21.06 2.61
N ARG A 177 -13.48 -20.12 2.27
CA ARG A 177 -13.90 -19.78 0.90
C ARG A 177 -13.37 -18.44 0.40
N LEU A 178 -12.57 -17.70 1.17
CA LEU A 178 -12.06 -16.41 0.76
C LEU A 178 -11.05 -16.59 -0.38
N LYS A 179 -11.47 -16.26 -1.60
CA LYS A 179 -10.68 -16.34 -2.83
C LYS A 179 -9.94 -15.05 -3.14
N GLN A 180 -10.47 -13.93 -2.66
CA GLN A 180 -9.89 -12.61 -2.85
C GLN A 180 -10.17 -11.76 -1.61
N LEU A 181 -9.27 -10.82 -1.33
CA LEU A 181 -9.51 -9.73 -0.39
C LEU A 181 -9.60 -8.43 -1.17
N ASP A 182 -10.73 -7.76 -1.05
CA ASP A 182 -10.96 -6.44 -1.62
C ASP A 182 -10.52 -5.38 -0.59
N LEU A 183 -9.48 -4.61 -0.92
CA LEU A 183 -9.00 -3.54 -0.07
C LEU A 183 -9.91 -2.31 -0.10
N SER A 184 -10.92 -2.27 -0.96
CA SER A 184 -11.82 -1.13 -1.10
C SER A 184 -13.06 -1.24 -0.23
N THR A 185 -13.46 -2.45 0.15
CA THR A 185 -14.65 -2.70 0.98
C THR A 185 -14.30 -2.94 2.44
N LYS A 186 -15.28 -2.81 3.34
CA LYS A 186 -15.05 -3.04 4.78
C LYS A 186 -14.39 -4.40 5.02
N ILE A 187 -13.25 -4.38 5.72
CA ILE A 187 -12.52 -5.59 6.09
C ILE A 187 -13.39 -6.58 6.89
N LEU A 188 -14.22 -6.07 7.80
CA LEU A 188 -15.07 -6.88 8.67
C LEU A 188 -16.16 -7.66 7.91
N ASP A 189 -16.53 -7.19 6.72
CA ASP A 189 -17.54 -7.84 5.89
C ASP A 189 -16.96 -9.04 5.12
N GLN A 190 -15.63 -9.10 5.02
CA GLN A 190 -14.89 -10.11 4.26
C GLN A 190 -14.24 -11.17 5.16
N VAL A 191 -13.76 -10.76 6.34
CA VAL A 191 -12.95 -11.59 7.23
C VAL A 191 -13.25 -11.37 8.71
N LYS A 192 -12.93 -12.37 9.54
CA LYS A 192 -13.02 -12.24 10.99
C LYS A 192 -11.72 -11.68 11.55
N ILE A 193 -11.77 -10.45 12.05
CA ILE A 193 -10.68 -9.89 12.86
C ILE A 193 -10.69 -10.58 14.23
N ILE A 194 -9.54 -11.11 14.62
CA ILE A 194 -9.33 -11.78 15.90
C ILE A 194 -8.80 -10.80 16.93
N ASP A 195 -7.82 -10.00 16.52
CA ASP A 195 -7.14 -9.04 17.41
C ASP A 195 -6.53 -7.90 16.58
N THR A 196 -6.30 -6.77 17.23
CA THR A 196 -5.72 -5.56 16.63
C THR A 196 -4.75 -4.88 17.58
N ILE A 197 -3.64 -4.36 17.07
CA ILE A 197 -2.76 -3.46 17.83
C ILE A 197 -2.31 -2.30 16.95
N SER A 198 -2.06 -1.15 17.56
CA SER A 198 -1.43 0.00 16.93
C SER A 198 -0.24 0.46 17.77
N PHE A 199 0.88 0.78 17.13
CA PHE A 199 2.09 1.28 17.77
C PHE A 199 2.89 2.19 16.83
N ASN A 200 3.81 2.96 17.38
CA ASN A 200 4.73 3.80 16.64
C ASN A 200 6.09 3.11 16.51
#